data_AF-A0A6V7VYV3-F1
#
_entry.id   AF-A0A6V7VYV3-F1
#
_cell.length_a   1.000
_cell.length_b   1.000
_cell.length_c   1.000
_cell.angle_alpha   90.00
_cell.angle_beta   90.00
_cell.angle_gamma   90.00
#
_symmetry.space_group_name_H-M   'P 1'
#
loop_
_entity.id
_entity.type
_entity.pdbx_description
1 polymer ?
#
loop_
_entity_poly.entity_id
_entity_poly.type
_entity_poly.pdbx_seq_one_letter_code
_entity_poly.pdbx_strand_id
1 'polypeptide(L)'
;MLLALSGYRTNLRILELINEKDKKNFQLIVLILKVWAKNNFIYGNTFGFLSGSSISILACRFIMSSPNTTIINLLGKIFEYFSNKQIIDVNGNINSVPMILEVNTDYPNIRQYLDWNIPNEHINRSKQIPSIFHQNLKENLYPIWPIITPGFPTQNSNFNMNISTAKIIQETMRDGWVFC
;
A
#
# COMPACT_ATOMS: atom_id res chain seq x y z
N MET A 1 3.62 -18.34 -14.54
CA MET A 1 4.35 -17.35 -15.38
C MET A 1 3.84 -15.92 -15.17
N LEU A 2 2.53 -15.66 -15.21
CA LEU A 2 1.95 -14.30 -15.03
C LEU A 2 2.40 -13.58 -13.75
N LEU A 3 2.39 -14.26 -12.59
CA LEU A 3 2.79 -13.67 -11.31
C LEU A 3 4.28 -13.30 -11.25
N ALA A 4 5.14 -14.02 -11.96
CA ALA A 4 6.58 -13.75 -11.97
C ALA A 4 6.93 -12.41 -12.67
N LEU A 5 6.04 -11.92 -13.55
CA LEU A 5 6.20 -10.65 -14.26
C LEU A 5 5.50 -9.47 -13.57
N SER A 6 4.74 -9.71 -12.52
CA SER A 6 3.95 -8.68 -11.81
C SER A 6 4.83 -7.51 -11.32
N GLY A 7 5.99 -7.82 -10.74
CA GLY A 7 6.93 -6.81 -10.25
C GLY A 7 7.49 -5.93 -11.38
N TYR A 8 7.90 -6.54 -12.50
CA TYR A 8 8.38 -5.80 -13.67
C TYR A 8 7.29 -4.87 -14.23
N ARG A 9 6.08 -5.40 -14.44
CA ARG A 9 4.94 -4.63 -14.97
C ARG A 9 4.51 -3.49 -14.04
N THR A 10 4.54 -3.73 -12.74
CA THR A 10 4.27 -2.71 -11.73
C THR A 10 5.27 -1.57 -11.84
N ASN A 11 6.56 -1.88 -11.93
CA ASN A 11 7.60 -0.87 -12.03
C ASN A 11 7.51 -0.08 -13.35
N LEU A 12 7.28 -0.76 -14.48
CA LEU A 12 7.03 -0.09 -15.75
C LEU A 12 5.86 0.87 -15.65
N ARG A 13 4.74 0.42 -15.07
CA ARG A 13 3.53 1.25 -14.99
C ARG A 13 3.72 2.47 -14.10
N ILE A 14 4.43 2.32 -12.97
CA ILE A 14 4.82 3.47 -12.13
C ILE A 14 5.67 4.47 -12.93
N LEU A 15 6.61 4.01 -13.74
CA LEU A 15 7.45 4.90 -14.55
C LEU A 15 6.66 5.60 -15.67
N GLU A 16 5.65 4.95 -16.23
CA GLU A 16 4.74 5.54 -17.22
C GLU A 16 3.81 6.61 -16.61
N LEU A 17 3.42 6.44 -15.34
CA LEU A 17 2.56 7.39 -14.63
C LEU A 17 3.28 8.67 -14.17
N ILE A 18 4.60 8.61 -14.02
CA ILE A 18 5.41 9.72 -13.49
C ILE A 18 6.00 10.51 -14.65
N ASN A 19 5.77 11.83 -14.64
CA ASN A 19 6.38 12.73 -15.62
C ASN A 19 7.92 12.69 -15.56
N GLU A 20 8.59 12.89 -16.70
CA GLU A 20 10.07 12.93 -16.77
C GLU A 20 10.71 13.86 -15.74
N LYS A 21 10.12 15.05 -15.54
CA LYS A 21 10.60 16.05 -14.57
C LYS A 21 10.57 15.56 -13.11
N ASP A 22 9.68 14.63 -12.79
CA ASP A 22 9.40 14.17 -11.42
C ASP A 22 10.13 12.86 -11.09
N LYS A 23 10.76 12.18 -12.07
CA LYS A 23 11.47 10.91 -11.87
C LYS A 23 12.58 10.98 -10.82
N LYS A 24 13.35 12.08 -10.80
CA LYS A 24 14.40 12.29 -9.79
C LYS A 24 13.81 12.44 -8.38
N ASN A 25 12.73 13.22 -8.27
CA ASN A 25 12.01 13.40 -6.99
C ASN A 25 11.42 12.07 -6.50
N PHE A 26 10.87 11.27 -7.41
CA PHE A 26 10.38 9.93 -7.12
C PHE A 26 11.48 9.02 -6.56
N GLN A 27 12.63 8.92 -7.24
CA GLN A 27 13.74 8.09 -6.78
C GLN A 27 14.23 8.53 -5.39
N LEU A 28 14.36 9.85 -5.19
CA LEU A 28 14.84 10.40 -3.92
C LEU A 28 13.84 10.16 -2.78
N ILE A 29 12.54 10.37 -2.99
CA ILE A 29 11.56 10.12 -1.93
C ILE A 29 11.41 8.63 -1.61
N VAL A 30 11.46 7.75 -2.61
CA VAL A 30 11.44 6.29 -2.38
C VAL A 30 12.66 5.87 -1.57
N LEU A 31 13.84 6.43 -1.86
CA LEU A 31 15.05 6.17 -1.10
C LEU A 31 14.91 6.65 0.35
N ILE A 32 14.48 7.89 0.56
CA ILE A 32 14.30 8.48 1.89
C ILE A 32 13.30 7.66 2.71
N LEU A 33 12.11 7.39 2.17
CA LEU A 33 11.08 6.60 2.85
C LEU A 33 11.56 5.19 3.17
N LYS A 34 12.30 4.54 2.27
CA LYS A 34 12.83 3.20 2.49
C LYS A 34 13.88 3.17 3.59
N VAL A 35 14.81 4.13 3.61
CA VAL A 35 15.82 4.25 4.67
C VAL A 35 15.16 4.57 6.00
N TRP A 36 14.25 5.54 6.02
CA TRP A 36 13.53 5.94 7.22
C TRP A 36 12.67 4.79 7.78
N ALA A 37 11.92 4.08 6.93
CA ALA A 37 11.11 2.94 7.37
C ALA A 37 11.95 1.79 7.94
N LYS A 38 13.15 1.56 7.39
CA LYS A 38 14.10 0.58 7.94
C LYS A 38 14.63 1.00 9.31
N ASN A 39 15.03 2.26 9.46
CA ASN A 39 15.58 2.78 10.71
C ASN A 39 14.53 2.84 11.84
N ASN A 40 13.25 2.92 11.48
CA ASN A 40 12.14 2.90 12.43
C ASN A 40 11.41 1.54 12.49
N PHE A 41 12.02 0.46 11.99
CA PHE A 41 11.52 -0.92 12.10
C PHE A 41 10.11 -1.17 11.52
N ILE A 42 9.63 -0.33 10.60
CA ILE A 42 8.35 -0.47 9.90
C ILE A 42 8.52 -0.86 8.42
N TYR A 43 9.62 -1.52 8.09
CA TYR A 43 9.92 -2.06 6.76
C TYR A 43 10.04 -3.59 6.81
N GLY A 44 9.20 -4.29 6.03
CA GLY A 44 9.24 -5.75 5.92
C GLY A 44 7.86 -6.39 5.81
N ASN A 45 7.44 -6.71 4.58
CA ASN A 45 6.11 -7.27 4.32
C ASN A 45 5.87 -8.64 4.97
N THR A 46 6.92 -9.46 5.14
CA THR A 46 6.81 -10.75 5.84
C THR A 46 6.32 -10.60 7.28
N PHE A 47 6.57 -9.44 7.89
CA PHE A 47 6.16 -9.11 9.25
C PHE A 47 4.90 -8.23 9.30
N GLY A 48 4.23 -8.01 8.16
CA GLY A 48 3.03 -7.16 8.07
C GLY A 48 3.30 -5.66 8.03
N PHE A 49 4.54 -5.26 7.72
CA PHE A 49 4.95 -3.86 7.54
C PHE A 49 5.08 -3.46 6.07
N LEU A 50 5.46 -2.21 5.79
CA LEU A 50 5.55 -1.68 4.43
C LEU A 50 6.61 -2.42 3.59
N SER A 51 6.27 -2.67 2.33
CA SER A 51 7.16 -3.27 1.34
C SER A 51 7.82 -2.22 0.44
N GLY A 52 8.86 -2.60 -0.31
CA GLY A 52 9.43 -1.74 -1.34
C GLY A 52 8.41 -1.32 -2.40
N SER A 53 7.55 -2.25 -2.84
CA SER A 53 6.47 -1.95 -3.78
C SER A 53 5.44 -1.00 -3.18
N SER A 54 5.07 -1.20 -1.92
CA SER A 54 4.13 -0.34 -1.19
C SER A 54 4.66 1.10 -1.13
N ILE A 55 5.93 1.28 -0.75
CA ILE A 55 6.60 2.58 -0.69
C ILE A 55 6.65 3.24 -2.07
N SER A 56 6.98 2.50 -3.13
CA SER A 56 6.99 3.02 -4.50
C SER A 56 5.61 3.50 -4.96
N ILE A 57 4.56 2.71 -4.70
CA ILE A 57 3.18 3.09 -5.06
C ILE A 57 2.74 4.33 -4.27
N LEU A 58 3.08 4.42 -2.98
CA LEU A 58 2.81 5.59 -2.16
C LEU A 58 3.49 6.84 -2.71
N ALA A 59 4.80 6.76 -2.94
CA ALA A 59 5.56 7.87 -3.52
C ALA A 59 4.94 8.34 -4.85
N CYS A 60 4.59 7.42 -5.73
CA CYS A 60 3.92 7.72 -7.00
C CYS A 60 2.59 8.46 -6.77
N ARG A 61 1.73 7.95 -5.88
CA ARG A 61 0.40 8.53 -5.59
C ARG A 61 0.49 9.97 -5.14
N PHE A 62 1.45 10.27 -4.26
CA PHE A 62 1.62 11.59 -3.68
C PHE A 62 2.23 12.57 -4.68
N ILE A 63 3.22 12.14 -5.48
CA ILE A 63 3.78 12.96 -6.56
C ILE A 63 2.69 13.35 -7.57
N MET A 64 1.87 12.39 -8.01
CA MET A 64 0.75 12.65 -8.92
C MET A 64 -0.27 13.63 -8.34
N SER A 65 -0.49 13.58 -7.01
CA SER A 65 -1.46 14.46 -6.34
C SER A 65 -0.97 15.88 -6.07
N SER A 66 0.34 16.09 -6.06
CA SER A 66 0.99 17.31 -5.57
C SER A 66 2.09 17.76 -6.52
N PRO A 67 1.75 18.15 -7.76
CA PRO A 67 2.73 18.58 -8.74
C PRO A 67 3.53 19.78 -8.23
N ASN A 68 4.83 19.84 -8.58
CA ASN A 68 5.76 20.93 -8.24
C ASN A 68 5.95 21.18 -6.72
N THR A 69 5.68 20.19 -5.87
CA THR A 69 5.91 20.28 -4.43
C THR A 69 7.35 19.87 -4.07
N THR A 70 7.93 20.48 -3.04
CA THR A 70 9.26 20.08 -2.54
C THR A 70 9.22 18.68 -1.92
N ILE A 71 10.37 18.00 -1.87
CA ILE A 71 10.46 16.64 -1.29
C ILE A 71 10.06 16.62 0.19
N ILE A 72 10.42 17.67 0.95
CA ILE A 72 10.09 17.80 2.37
C ILE A 72 8.58 17.90 2.55
N ASN A 73 7.91 18.76 1.79
CA ASN A 73 6.45 18.90 1.85
C ASN A 73 5.75 17.61 1.41
N LEU A 74 6.34 16.88 0.46
CA LEU A 74 5.81 15.59 0.00
C LEU A 74 5.93 14.51 1.09
N LEU A 75 7.06 14.46 1.80
CA LEU A 75 7.25 13.60 2.97
C LEU A 75 6.26 13.95 4.08
N GLY A 76 6.12 15.24 4.41
CA GLY A 76 5.14 15.73 5.39
C GLY A 76 3.72 15.27 5.07
N LYS A 77 3.28 15.41 3.80
CA LYS A 77 1.97 14.91 3.34
C LYS A 77 1.81 13.40 3.49
N ILE A 78 2.86 12.61 3.23
CA ILE A 78 2.83 11.15 3.40
C ILE A 78 2.70 10.78 4.88
N PHE A 79 3.49 11.42 5.74
CA PHE A 79 3.46 11.20 7.18
C PHE A 79 2.11 11.61 7.78
N GLU A 80 1.60 12.78 7.43
CA GLU A 80 0.28 13.26 7.83
C GLU A 80 -0.82 12.29 7.39
N TYR A 81 -0.79 11.83 6.13
CA TYR A 81 -1.79 10.90 5.61
C TYR A 81 -1.87 9.63 6.42
N PHE A 82 -0.74 8.97 6.71
CA PHE A 82 -0.77 7.73 7.49
C PHE A 82 -1.07 7.96 8.97
N SER A 83 -0.58 9.06 9.55
CA SER A 83 -0.87 9.43 10.94
C SER A 83 -2.37 9.56 11.22
N ASN A 84 -3.12 10.04 10.21
CA ASN A 84 -4.55 10.30 10.29
C ASN A 84 -5.41 9.21 9.62
N LYS A 85 -4.81 8.23 8.95
CA LYS A 85 -5.56 7.22 8.20
C LYS A 85 -6.32 6.31 9.15
N GLN A 86 -7.65 6.33 9.14
CA GLN A 86 -8.44 5.47 10.03
C GLN A 86 -8.17 3.98 9.79
N ILE A 87 -7.98 3.20 10.85
CA ILE A 87 -7.89 1.72 10.81
C ILE A 87 -9.28 1.10 10.91
N ILE A 88 -10.13 1.68 11.77
CA ILE A 88 -11.51 1.29 12.01
C ILE A 88 -12.39 2.49 11.64
N ASP A 89 -13.47 2.26 10.91
CA ASP A 89 -14.42 3.29 10.52
C ASP A 89 -15.37 3.67 11.68
N VAL A 90 -16.22 4.67 11.44
CA VAL A 90 -17.21 5.15 12.42
C VAL A 90 -18.24 4.10 12.84
N ASN A 91 -18.39 3.02 12.06
CA ASN A 91 -19.33 1.93 12.30
C ASN A 91 -18.66 0.73 12.98
N GLY A 92 -17.37 0.81 13.31
CA GLY A 92 -16.60 -0.28 13.93
C GLY A 92 -16.00 -1.29 12.95
N ASN A 93 -16.09 -1.07 11.64
CA ASN A 93 -15.53 -1.99 10.64
C ASN A 93 -14.09 -1.62 10.26
N ILE A 94 -13.30 -2.60 9.80
CA ILE A 94 -11.96 -2.34 9.25
C ILE A 94 -12.05 -1.44 8.02
N ASN A 95 -11.26 -0.38 7.99
CA ASN A 95 -11.11 0.49 6.84
C ASN A 95 -10.26 -0.18 5.74
N SER A 96 -10.95 -0.87 4.84
CA SER A 96 -10.37 -1.56 3.68
C SER A 96 -10.36 -0.73 2.40
N VAL A 97 -10.49 0.60 2.47
CA VAL A 97 -10.48 1.45 1.27
C VAL A 97 -9.10 1.34 0.57
N PRO A 98 -9.05 0.83 -0.67
CA PRO A 98 -7.79 0.58 -1.36
C PRO A 98 -7.19 1.88 -1.90
N MET A 99 -5.86 1.98 -1.83
CA MET A 99 -5.10 2.96 -2.59
C MET A 99 -4.82 2.40 -3.97
N ILE A 100 -5.42 3.03 -4.97
CA ILE A 100 -5.28 2.70 -6.38
C ILE A 100 -4.68 3.92 -7.08
N LEU A 101 -3.62 3.73 -7.87
CA LEU A 101 -3.02 4.81 -8.67
C LEU A 101 -3.89 5.15 -9.89
N GLU A 102 -4.43 4.11 -10.51
CA GLU A 102 -5.27 4.20 -11.69
C GLU A 102 -6.06 2.90 -11.86
N VAL A 103 -7.15 2.96 -12.62
CA VAL A 103 -7.88 1.77 -13.03
C VAL A 103 -7.22 1.20 -14.27
N ASN A 104 -6.81 -0.06 -14.22
CA ASN A 104 -6.26 -0.72 -15.40
C ASN A 104 -7.38 -0.92 -16.45
N THR A 105 -7.20 -0.30 -17.62
CA THR A 105 -8.13 -0.40 -18.76
C THR A 105 -7.84 -1.57 -19.68
N ASP A 106 -6.68 -2.20 -19.54
CA ASP A 106 -6.26 -3.32 -20.36
C ASP A 106 -7.03 -4.60 -20.01
N TYR A 107 -7.22 -5.46 -21.01
CA TYR A 107 -7.79 -6.80 -20.83
C TYR A 107 -9.14 -6.85 -20.08
N PRO A 108 -10.17 -6.05 -20.47
CA PRO A 108 -11.40 -5.85 -19.70
C PRO A 108 -12.17 -7.15 -19.43
N ASN A 109 -12.09 -8.14 -20.33
CA ASN A 109 -12.82 -9.39 -20.22
C ASN A 109 -12.28 -10.34 -19.13
N ILE A 110 -10.96 -10.30 -18.88
CA ILE A 110 -10.30 -11.24 -17.95
C ILE A 110 -9.94 -10.59 -16.62
N ARG A 111 -9.90 -9.25 -16.55
CA ARG A 111 -9.53 -8.51 -15.33
C ARG A 111 -10.41 -8.82 -14.14
N GLN A 112 -11.73 -8.97 -14.35
CA GLN A 112 -12.67 -9.28 -13.27
C GLN A 112 -12.33 -10.57 -12.50
N TYR A 113 -11.61 -11.50 -13.15
CA TYR A 113 -11.23 -12.78 -12.55
C TYR A 113 -9.83 -12.77 -11.95
N LEU A 114 -8.93 -11.92 -12.45
CA LEU A 114 -7.51 -11.93 -12.08
C LEU A 114 -7.12 -10.77 -11.19
N ASP A 115 -7.80 -9.62 -11.30
CA ASP A 115 -7.53 -8.47 -10.47
C ASP A 115 -7.89 -8.74 -9.01
N TRP A 116 -7.13 -8.09 -8.15
CA TRP A 116 -7.39 -8.09 -6.75
C TRP A 116 -8.75 -7.45 -6.43
N ASN A 117 -9.50 -8.07 -5.52
CA ASN A 117 -10.69 -7.50 -4.93
C ASN A 117 -10.86 -7.98 -3.49
N ILE A 118 -11.62 -7.21 -2.70
CA ILE A 118 -11.84 -7.45 -1.27
C ILE A 118 -12.48 -8.83 -1.02
N PRO A 119 -13.56 -9.26 -1.71
CA PRO A 119 -14.16 -10.57 -1.48
C PRO A 119 -13.18 -11.73 -1.67
N ASN A 120 -12.38 -11.71 -2.74
CA ASN A 120 -11.39 -12.75 -3.01
C ASN A 120 -10.28 -12.76 -1.96
N GLU A 121 -9.78 -11.59 -1.53
CA GLU A 121 -8.77 -11.56 -0.46
C GLU A 121 -9.33 -12.10 0.86
N HIS A 122 -10.55 -11.73 1.24
CA HIS A 122 -11.21 -12.24 2.44
C HIS A 122 -11.35 -13.77 2.41
N ILE A 123 -11.78 -14.35 1.28
CA ILE A 123 -11.86 -15.80 1.08
C ILE A 123 -10.47 -16.46 1.15
N ASN A 124 -9.44 -15.83 0.57
CA ASN A 124 -8.08 -16.38 0.60
C ASN A 124 -7.50 -16.37 2.01
N ARG A 125 -7.73 -15.31 2.78
CA ARG A 125 -7.33 -15.23 4.19
C ARG A 125 -8.08 -16.23 5.05
N SER A 126 -9.38 -16.43 4.82
CA SER A 126 -10.17 -17.38 5.62
C SER A 126 -9.68 -18.83 5.46
N LYS A 127 -9.20 -19.20 4.25
CA LYS A 127 -8.58 -20.50 3.98
C LYS A 127 -7.25 -20.74 4.72
N GLN A 128 -6.56 -19.67 5.13
CA GLN A 128 -5.28 -19.75 5.84
C GLN A 128 -5.46 -19.92 7.36
N ILE A 129 -6.65 -19.63 7.89
CA ILE A 129 -6.93 -19.74 9.32
C ILE A 129 -7.38 -21.17 9.65
N PRO A 130 -6.69 -21.89 10.55
CA PRO A 130 -7.13 -23.20 11.00
C PRO A 130 -8.53 -23.14 11.61
N SER A 131 -9.32 -24.19 11.39
CA SER A 131 -10.75 -24.21 11.76
C SER A 131 -11.04 -23.92 13.23
N ILE A 132 -10.06 -24.20 14.10
CA ILE A 132 -10.14 -24.02 15.55
C ILE A 132 -10.14 -22.54 15.99
N PHE A 133 -9.67 -21.61 15.14
CA PHE A 133 -9.58 -20.19 15.47
C PHE A 133 -10.68 -19.33 14.80
N HIS A 134 -11.68 -19.96 14.17
CA HIS A 134 -12.61 -19.28 13.26
C HIS A 134 -13.56 -18.26 13.88
N GLN A 135 -13.88 -18.31 15.18
CA GLN A 135 -14.89 -17.39 15.74
C GLN A 135 -14.34 -15.99 16.01
N ASN A 136 -13.15 -15.87 16.63
CA ASN A 136 -12.59 -14.57 17.03
C ASN A 136 -11.73 -13.90 15.95
N LEU A 137 -11.32 -14.62 14.89
CA LEU A 137 -10.44 -14.07 13.84
C LEU A 137 -11.17 -13.62 12.57
N LYS A 138 -12.48 -13.91 12.42
CA LYS A 138 -13.23 -13.56 11.21
C LYS A 138 -13.31 -12.06 10.98
N GLU A 139 -13.41 -11.26 12.04
CA GLU A 139 -13.45 -9.80 11.93
C GLU A 139 -12.12 -9.20 11.42
N ASN A 140 -11.00 -9.89 11.67
CA ASN A 140 -9.66 -9.49 11.23
C ASN A 140 -9.28 -9.97 9.82
N LEU A 141 -10.23 -10.55 9.07
CA LEU A 141 -9.99 -11.04 7.71
C LEU A 141 -10.01 -9.93 6.66
N TYR A 142 -10.57 -8.77 6.98
CA TYR A 142 -10.59 -7.65 6.05
C TYR A 142 -9.20 -7.00 5.94
N PRO A 143 -8.75 -6.67 4.72
CA PRO A 143 -7.42 -6.13 4.52
C PRO A 143 -7.34 -4.68 5.02
N ILE A 144 -6.25 -4.35 5.72
CA ILE A 144 -6.03 -3.00 6.23
C ILE A 144 -5.18 -2.23 5.23
N TRP A 145 -5.65 -1.03 4.88
CA TRP A 145 -4.98 -0.11 3.96
C TRP A 145 -4.40 -0.81 2.71
N PRO A 146 -5.23 -1.46 1.88
CA PRO A 146 -4.75 -2.10 0.68
C PRO A 146 -4.00 -1.11 -0.22
N ILE A 147 -2.84 -1.50 -0.74
CA ILE A 147 -2.07 -0.70 -1.69
C ILE A 147 -1.94 -1.51 -2.97
N ILE A 148 -2.65 -1.08 -4.01
CA ILE A 148 -2.88 -1.89 -5.19
C ILE A 148 -1.82 -1.59 -6.25
N THR A 149 -1.15 -2.64 -6.74
CA THR A 149 -0.18 -2.53 -7.82
C THR A 149 -0.88 -2.08 -9.12
N PRO A 150 -0.37 -1.07 -9.84
CA PRO A 150 -1.00 -0.59 -11.08
C PRO A 150 -0.86 -1.53 -12.30
N GLY A 151 0.05 -2.52 -12.24
CA GLY A 151 0.25 -3.50 -13.31
C GLY A 151 -0.78 -4.63 -13.26
N PHE A 152 -1.22 -5.11 -14.43
CA PHE A 152 -2.10 -6.28 -14.53
C PHE A 152 -1.34 -7.61 -14.26
N PRO A 153 -1.97 -8.60 -13.63
CA PRO A 153 -3.15 -8.44 -12.78
C PRO A 153 -2.79 -7.65 -11.52
N THR A 154 -3.71 -6.82 -11.05
CA THR A 154 -3.51 -6.00 -9.85
C THR A 154 -3.45 -6.86 -8.60
N GLN A 155 -2.64 -6.45 -7.62
CA GLN A 155 -2.41 -7.17 -6.37
C GLN A 155 -2.33 -6.20 -5.19
N ASN A 156 -2.75 -6.63 -4.00
CA ASN A 156 -2.53 -5.87 -2.78
C ASN A 156 -1.09 -6.08 -2.28
N SER A 157 -0.28 -5.02 -2.27
CA SER A 157 1.10 -5.04 -1.77
C SER A 157 1.21 -5.06 -0.24
N ASN A 158 0.12 -4.76 0.48
CA ASN A 158 0.03 -4.75 1.95
C ASN A 158 -0.78 -5.95 2.49
N PHE A 159 -0.81 -7.08 1.78
CA PHE A 159 -1.64 -8.23 2.12
C PHE A 159 -1.32 -8.88 3.49
N ASN A 160 -0.16 -8.61 4.09
CA ASN A 160 0.20 -9.11 5.42
C ASN A 160 -0.08 -8.12 6.56
N MET A 161 -0.52 -6.90 6.26
CA MET A 161 -0.78 -5.88 7.28
C MET A 161 -1.95 -6.30 8.18
N ASN A 162 -1.79 -6.09 9.49
CA ASN A 162 -2.80 -6.35 10.52
C ASN A 162 -2.96 -5.13 11.43
N ILE A 163 -3.93 -5.18 12.35
CA ILE A 163 -4.29 -4.02 13.20
C ILE A 163 -3.08 -3.53 14.01
N SER A 164 -2.31 -4.46 14.57
CA SER A 164 -1.13 -4.13 15.38
C SER A 164 -0.05 -3.45 14.55
N THR A 165 0.29 -4.00 13.38
CA THR A 165 1.32 -3.38 12.52
C THR A 165 0.85 -2.06 11.93
N ALA A 166 -0.44 -1.93 11.61
CA ALA A 166 -1.02 -0.66 11.18
C ALA A 166 -0.93 0.42 12.27
N LYS A 167 -1.22 0.08 13.54
CA LYS A 167 -1.08 1.01 14.68
C LYS A 167 0.36 1.46 14.87
N ILE A 168 1.32 0.53 14.83
CA ILE A 168 2.75 0.85 14.92
C ILE A 168 3.15 1.81 13.79
N ILE A 169 2.76 1.50 12.54
CA ILE A 169 3.02 2.40 11.41
C ILE A 169 2.40 3.79 11.66
N GLN A 170 1.17 3.85 12.16
CA GLN A 170 0.47 5.11 12.45
C GLN A 170 1.22 5.99 13.45
N GLU A 171 1.70 5.38 14.54
CA GLU A 171 2.48 6.04 15.58
C GLU A 171 3.83 6.51 15.06
N THR A 172 4.57 5.63 14.38
CA THR A 172 5.87 5.96 13.78
C THR A 172 5.75 7.07 12.72
N MET A 173 4.68 7.09 11.93
CA MET A 173 4.41 8.15 10.95
C MET A 173 4.10 9.49 11.63
N ARG A 174 3.43 9.46 12.79
CA ARG A 174 3.17 10.66 13.59
C ARG A 174 4.48 11.26 14.11
N ASP A 175 5.39 10.43 14.60
CA ASP A 175 6.71 10.87 15.03
C ASP A 175 7.50 11.45 13.86
N GLY A 176 7.45 10.80 12.68
CA GLY A 176 8.09 11.31 11.46
C GLY A 176 7.55 12.67 11.01
N TRP A 177 6.26 12.92 11.18
CA TRP A 177 5.63 14.19 10.81
C TRP A 177 6.17 15.38 11.60
N VAL A 178 6.48 15.19 12.89
CA VAL A 178 7.03 16.25 13.76
C VAL A 178 8.36 16.82 13.26
N PHE A 179 9.12 16.04 12.47
CA PHE A 179 10.41 16.45 11.93
C PHE A 179 10.37 17.06 10.52
N CYS A 180 9.19 17.13 9.88
CA CYS A 180 9.02 17.69 8.54
C CYS A 180 8.38 19.08 8.59
#